data_AF-A0A1I6IN18-F1
#
_entry.id   AF-A0A1I6IN18-F1
#
_cell.length_a   1.000
_cell.length_b   1.000
_cell.length_c   1.000
_cell.angle_alpha   90.00
_cell.angle_beta   90.00
_cell.angle_gamma   90.00
#
_symmetry.space_group_name_H-M   'P 1'
#
loop_
_entity.id
_entity.type
_entity.pdbx_description
1 polymer ?
#
loop_
_entity_poly.entity_id
_entity_poly.type
_entity_poly.pdbx_seq_one_letter_code
_entity_poly.pdbx_strand_id
1 'polypeptide(L)' 'MDKLVKEALDEVGIIIPSELFEGSDDFDLKDYIQDSLEFISVILKIEEKLGIEIPEEILSFDEITSFHGFCEALSAIENE' A
#
# COMPACT_ATOMS: atom_id res chain seq x y z
N MET A 1 -2.87 3.94 9.28
CA MET A 1 -2.73 3.63 7.85
C MET A 1 -2.59 2.14 7.59
N ASP A 2 -1.73 1.46 8.34
CA ASP A 2 -1.34 0.05 8.14
C ASP A 2 -2.53 -0.91 7.99
N LYS A 3 -3.52 -0.79 8.90
CA LYS A 3 -4.74 -1.60 8.83
C LYS A 3 -5.54 -1.38 7.54
N LEU A 4 -5.63 -0.15 7.07
CA LEU A 4 -6.36 0.20 5.85
C LEU A 4 -5.65 -0.37 4.62
N VAL A 5 -4.33 -0.22 4.55
CA VAL A 5 -3.53 -0.77 3.45
C VAL A 5 -3.61 -2.29 3.43
N LYS A 6 -3.53 -2.95 4.59
CA LYS A 6 -3.75 -4.40 4.70
C LYS A 6 -5.13 -4.83 4.18
N GLU A 7 -6.19 -4.14 4.60
CA GLU A 7 -7.54 -4.43 4.11
C GLU A 7 -7.66 -4.20 2.60
N ALA A 8 -7.01 -3.17 2.05
CA ALA A 8 -6.98 -2.93 0.61
C ALA A 8 -6.29 -4.05 -0.16
N LEU A 9 -5.13 -4.53 0.34
CA LEU A 9 -4.40 -5.67 -0.21
C LEU A 9 -5.26 -6.95 -0.20
N ASP A 10 -5.90 -7.25 0.93
CA ASP A 10 -6.78 -8.41 1.07
C ASP A 10 -7.98 -8.35 0.11
N GLU A 11 -8.58 -7.17 -0.07
CA GLU A 11 -9.73 -6.97 -0.98
C GLU A 11 -9.39 -7.16 -2.46
N VAL A 12 -8.15 -6.89 -2.86
CA VAL A 12 -7.69 -7.12 -4.24
C VAL A 12 -7.07 -8.52 -4.42
N GLY A 13 -7.00 -9.33 -3.36
CA GLY A 13 -6.53 -10.71 -3.40
C GLY A 13 -5.04 -10.89 -3.13
N ILE A 14 -4.34 -9.86 -2.66
CA ILE A 14 -2.92 -9.92 -2.30
C ILE A 14 -2.80 -10.32 -0.83
N ILE A 15 -2.39 -11.56 -0.60
CA ILE A 15 -2.32 -12.15 0.74
C ILE A 15 -0.91 -12.02 1.31
N ILE A 16 -0.77 -11.21 2.36
CA ILE A 16 0.48 -11.03 3.09
C ILE A 16 0.36 -11.68 4.47
N PRO A 17 1.35 -12.48 4.93
CA PRO A 17 1.32 -13.08 6.27
C PRO A 17 1.09 -12.04 7.36
N SER A 18 0.10 -12.29 8.24
CA SER A 18 -0.29 -11.32 9.27
C SER A 18 0.82 -10.98 10.26
N GLU A 19 1.76 -11.90 10.47
CA GLU A 19 2.93 -11.74 11.35
C GLU A 19 3.83 -10.57 10.94
N LEU A 20 3.86 -10.22 9.65
CA LEU A 20 4.66 -9.11 9.11
C LEU A 20 4.08 -7.73 9.45
N PHE A 21 2.80 -7.65 9.81
CA PHE A 21 2.15 -6.40 10.21
C PHE A 21 2.17 -6.18 11.73
N GLU A 22 2.54 -7.21 12.51
CA GLU A 22 2.47 -7.19 13.98
C GLU A 22 3.81 -6.83 14.64
N GLY A 23 4.85 -6.54 13.84
CA GLY A 23 6.21 -6.23 14.30
C GLY A 23 6.73 -4.87 13.86
N SER A 24 7.96 -4.56 14.29
CA SER A 24 8.74 -3.43 13.78
C SER A 24 9.55 -3.77 12.52
N ASP A 25 9.41 -4.99 12.02
CA ASP A 25 10.11 -5.45 10.82
C ASP A 25 9.33 -5.00 9.59
N ASP A 26 9.93 -4.08 8.84
CA ASP A 26 9.41 -3.62 7.56
C ASP A 26 9.65 -4.69 6.48
N PHE A 27 8.79 -4.73 5.47
CA PHE A 27 8.88 -5.68 4.37
C PHE A 27 8.66 -4.98 3.03
N ASP A 28 9.28 -5.53 1.98
CA ASP A 28 9.12 -5.00 0.64
C ASP A 28 7.77 -5.44 0.06
N LEU A 29 6.99 -4.47 -0.42
CA LEU A 29 5.71 -4.75 -1.09
C LEU A 29 5.90 -5.49 -2.41
N LYS A 30 7.06 -5.33 -3.07
CA LYS A 30 7.39 -6.02 -4.32
C LYS A 30 7.56 -7.53 -4.16
N ASP A 31 7.78 -8.02 -2.94
CA ASP A 31 7.81 -9.45 -2.68
C ASP A 31 6.40 -10.09 -2.83
N TYR A 32 5.35 -9.28 -2.73
CA TYR A 32 3.96 -9.73 -2.74
C TYR A 32 3.19 -9.25 -3.98
N ILE A 33 3.46 -8.03 -4.43
CA ILE A 33 2.83 -7.44 -5.62
C ILE A 33 3.68 -7.81 -6.84
N GLN A 34 3.13 -8.63 -7.74
CA GLN A 34 3.90 -9.24 -8.84
C GLN A 34 3.97 -8.36 -10.08
N ASP A 35 2.98 -7.48 -10.28
CA ASP A 35 2.91 -6.61 -11.44
C ASP A 35 2.29 -5.23 -11.15
N SER A 36 2.43 -4.33 -12.11
CA SER A 36 1.92 -2.96 -12.01
C SER A 36 0.39 -2.88 -11.99
N LEU A 37 -0.33 -3.88 -12.53
CA LEU A 37 -1.80 -3.88 -12.51
C LEU A 37 -2.33 -4.23 -11.12
N GLU A 38 -1.72 -5.22 -10.45
CA GLU A 38 -1.97 -5.52 -9.04
C GLU A 38 -1.70 -4.29 -8.18
N PHE A 39 -0.56 -3.63 -8.41
CA PHE A 39 -0.22 -2.39 -7.72
C PHE A 39 -1.27 -1.30 -7.91
N ILE A 40 -1.63 -0.98 -9.16
CA ILE A 40 -2.67 0.01 -9.48
C ILE A 40 -4.01 -0.38 -8.83
N SER A 41 -4.36 -1.67 -8.79
CA SER A 41 -5.59 -2.13 -8.15
C SER A 41 -5.61 -1.83 -6.65
N VAL A 42 -4.48 -2.00 -5.96
CA VAL A 42 -4.31 -1.64 -4.54
C VAL A 42 -4.48 -0.14 -4.36
N ILE A 43 -3.83 0.67 -5.20
CA ILE A 43 -3.91 2.14 -5.14
C ILE A 43 -5.36 2.60 -5.27
N LEU A 44 -6.06 2.17 -6.33
CA LEU A 44 -7.46 2.54 -6.56
C LEU A 44 -8.34 2.15 -5.37
N LYS A 45 -8.06 1.01 -4.73
CA LYS A 45 -8.78 0.56 -3.54
C LYS A 45 -8.49 1.45 -2.31
N ILE A 46 -7.26 1.90 -2.16
CA ILE A 46 -6.87 2.83 -1.08
C ILE A 46 -7.54 4.19 -1.29
N GLU A 47 -7.52 4.72 -2.51
CA GLU A 47 -8.23 5.96 -2.89
C GLU A 47 -9.73 5.87 -2.57
N GLU A 48 -10.38 4.77 -2.95
CA GLU A 48 -11.79 4.52 -2.65
C GLU A 48 -12.07 4.56 -1.14
N LYS A 49 -11.19 3.96 -0.32
CA LYS A 49 -11.34 3.89 1.14
C LYS A 49 -11.08 5.23 1.84
N LEU A 50 -10.10 5.99 1.35
CA LEU A 50 -9.70 7.27 1.94
C LEU A 50 -10.51 8.45 1.39
N GLY A 51 -11.12 8.30 0.21
CA GLY A 51 -11.80 9.40 -0.49
C GLY A 51 -10.82 10.47 -0.99
N ILE A 52 -9.58 10.08 -1.29
CA ILE A 52 -8.51 10.94 -1.82
C ILE A 52 -8.12 10.50 -3.24
N GLU A 53 -7.35 11.34 -3.92
CA GLU A 53 -6.66 11.01 -5.17
C GLU A 53 -5.17 10.99 -4.88
N ILE A 54 -4.50 9.88 -5.17
CA ILE A 54 -3.07 9.69 -4.93
C ILE A 54 -2.30 10.30 -6.11
N PRO A 55 -1.32 11.20 -5.87
CA PRO A 55 -0.52 11.79 -6.94
C PRO A 55 0.26 10.76 -7.74
N GLU A 56 0.35 10.96 -9.06
CA GLU A 56 1.06 10.05 -9.99
C GLU A 56 2.53 9.83 -9.60
N GLU A 57 3.17 10.81 -8.94
CA GLU A 57 4.54 10.71 -8.46
C GLU A 57 4.73 9.59 -7.43
N ILE A 58 3.69 9.27 -6.66
CA ILE A 58 3.70 8.21 -5.65
C ILE A 58 3.29 6.85 -6.27
N LEU A 59 2.70 6.86 -7.47
CA LEU A 59 2.31 5.66 -8.21
C LEU A 59 3.49 4.96 -8.91
N SER A 60 4.72 5.39 -8.64
CA SER A 60 5.91 4.71 -9.14
C SER A 60 6.14 3.41 -8.38
N PHE A 61 5.67 2.30 -8.95
CA PHE A 61 5.89 0.96 -8.42
C PHE A 61 7.39 0.66 -8.18
N ASP A 62 8.28 1.28 -8.96
CA ASP A 62 9.73 1.14 -8.80
C ASP A 62 10.27 1.80 -7.53
N GLU A 63 9.60 2.81 -6.99
CA GLU A 63 10.05 3.58 -5.82
C GLU A 63 9.47 3.08 -4.50
N ILE A 64 8.43 2.24 -4.54
CA ILE A 64 7.86 1.64 -3.33
C ILE A 64 8.64 0.39 -2.96
N THR A 65 9.49 0.53 -1.95
CA THR A 65 10.36 -0.56 -1.48
C THR A 65 9.97 -1.10 -0.11
N SER A 66 9.05 -0.43 0.60
CA SER A 66 8.70 -0.85 1.96
C SER A 66 7.26 -0.51 2.34
N PHE A 67 6.62 -1.43 3.06
CA PHE A 67 5.24 -1.27 3.53
C PHE A 67 5.10 -0.06 4.46
N HIS A 68 6.06 0.13 5.36
CA HIS A 68 6.03 1.25 6.27
C HIS A 68 6.17 2.59 5.53
N GLY A 69 7.15 2.71 4.63
CA GLY A 69 7.36 3.93 3.85
C GLY A 69 6.14 4.27 2.98
N PHE A 70 5.48 3.26 2.43
CA PHE A 70 4.22 3.44 1.70
C PHE A 70 3.09 3.95 2.63
N CYS A 71 2.94 3.39 3.82
CA CYS A 71 1.96 3.86 4.80
C CYS A 71 2.25 5.29 5.28
N GLU A 72 3.51 5.67 5.48
CA GLU A 72 3.88 7.03 5.85
C GLU A 72 3.56 8.03 4.73
N ALA A 73 3.87 7.69 3.47
CA ALA A 73 3.56 8.53 2.31
C ALA A 73 2.04 8.78 2.19
N LEU A 74 1.23 7.73 2.31
CA LEU A 74 -0.23 7.86 2.29
C LEU A 74 -0.76 8.71 3.44
N SER A 75 -0.18 8.56 4.63
CA SER A 75 -0.58 9.33 5.80
C SER A 75 -0.27 10.81 5.63
N ALA A 76 0.82 11.16 4.94
CA ALA A 76 1.14 12.56 4.65
C ALA A 76 0.07 13.22 3.75
N ILE A 77 -0.41 12.49 2.74
CA ILE A 77 -1.43 12.97 1.80
C ILE A 77 -2.80 13.10 2.47
N GLU A 78 -3.19 12.11 3.29
CA GLU A 78 -4.49 12.13 4.00
C GLU A 78 -4.65 13.37 4.90
N ASN A 79 -3.54 13.93 5.39
CA ASN A 79 -3.53 15.07 6.30
C ASN A 79 -3.35 16.44 5.61
N GLU A 80 -3.29 16.50 4.27
CA GLU A 80 -3.31 17.75 3.49
C GLU A 80 -4.74 18.23 3.16
#